data_AF-A0A1X1X2I3-F1
#
_entry.id   AF-A0A1X1X2I3-F1
#
_cell.length_a   1.000
_cell.length_b   1.000
_cell.length_c   1.000
_cell.angle_alpha   90.00
_cell.angle_beta   90.00
_cell.angle_gamma   90.00
#
_symmetry.space_group_name_H-M   'P 1'
#
loop_
_entity.id
_entity.type
_entity.pdbx_description
1 polymer ?
#
loop_
_entity_poly.entity_id
_entity_poly.type
_entity_poly.pdbx_seq_one_letter_code
_entity_poly.pdbx_strand_id
1 'polypeptide(L)'
;MVVERGLARCPRCVAVADYVFVETSQRPPNGLRYEVRCRRCGECYREDSRPVANLPAVVVESLRWPPDWEPEPSRDWVNEAREKLTVVAQRSKSEVDALGKHVQSAYELTRAWLNERRAARMLDQTGGYAGGG
;
A
#
# COMPACT_ATOMS: atom_id res chain seq x y z
N MET A 1 -10.09 23.80 -46.04
CA MET A 1 -10.22 22.45 -46.66
C MET A 1 -10.04 21.41 -45.56
N VAL A 2 -10.81 20.31 -45.53
CA VAL A 2 -10.55 19.21 -44.56
C VAL A 2 -9.31 18.45 -45.03
N VAL A 3 -8.30 18.33 -44.16
CA VAL A 3 -7.02 17.67 -44.48
C VAL A 3 -6.91 16.29 -43.87
N GLU A 4 -7.55 16.05 -42.72
CA GLU A 4 -7.55 14.76 -42.04
C GLU A 4 -8.87 14.56 -41.28
N ARG A 5 -9.28 13.30 -41.10
CA ARG A 5 -10.43 12.91 -40.29
C ARG A 5 -10.20 11.57 -39.61
N GLY A 6 -10.78 11.36 -38.45
CA GLY A 6 -10.69 10.09 -37.73
C GLY A 6 -11.60 10.03 -36.52
N LEU A 7 -11.27 9.15 -35.57
CA LEU A 7 -12.02 8.96 -34.33
C LEU A 7 -11.20 9.42 -33.11
N ALA A 8 -11.84 10.15 -32.22
CA ALA A 8 -11.26 10.61 -30.95
C ALA A 8 -12.27 10.41 -29.80
N ARG A 9 -11.82 10.69 -28.58
CA ARG A 9 -12.69 10.72 -27.40
C ARG A 9 -13.26 12.14 -27.22
N CYS A 10 -14.57 12.24 -26.99
CA CYS A 10 -15.20 13.50 -26.63
C CYS A 10 -14.62 14.03 -25.30
N PRO A 11 -14.09 15.26 -25.23
CA PRO A 11 -13.55 15.82 -23.98
C PRO A 11 -14.59 15.94 -22.85
N ARG A 12 -15.88 16.01 -23.21
CA ARG A 12 -16.98 16.17 -22.25
C ARG A 12 -17.53 14.87 -21.71
N CYS A 13 -17.79 13.88 -22.57
CA CYS A 13 -18.48 12.63 -22.18
C CYS A 13 -17.69 11.34 -22.49
N VAL A 14 -16.49 11.45 -23.04
CA VAL A 14 -15.56 10.34 -23.34
C VAL A 14 -16.10 9.29 -24.34
N ALA A 15 -17.28 9.54 -24.92
CA ALA A 15 -17.78 8.76 -26.04
C ALA A 15 -16.87 8.89 -27.26
N VAL A 16 -16.88 7.86 -28.11
CA VAL A 16 -16.23 7.93 -29.43
C VAL A 16 -16.93 9.03 -30.24
N ALA A 17 -16.13 9.91 -30.84
CA ALA A 17 -16.57 11.05 -31.62
C ALA A 17 -15.71 11.19 -32.87
N ASP A 18 -16.28 11.79 -33.92
CA ASP A 18 -15.54 12.11 -35.14
C ASP A 18 -14.65 13.33 -34.88
N TYR A 19 -13.38 13.28 -35.29
CA TYR A 19 -12.51 14.46 -35.37
C TYR A 19 -12.19 14.80 -36.82
N VAL A 20 -11.91 16.08 -37.07
CA VAL A 20 -11.42 16.59 -38.35
C VAL A 20 -10.33 17.64 -38.14
N PHE A 21 -9.34 17.66 -39.01
CA PHE A 21 -8.44 18.78 -39.18
C PHE A 21 -8.83 19.57 -40.44
N VAL A 22 -8.96 20.87 -40.30
CA VAL A 22 -9.39 21.79 -41.36
C VAL A 22 -8.33 22.85 -41.56
N GLU A 23 -7.70 22.89 -42.72
CA GLU A 23 -6.84 24.01 -43.11
C GLU A 23 -7.71 25.26 -43.37
N THR A 24 -7.39 26.35 -42.67
CA THR A 24 -8.06 27.64 -42.80
C THR A 24 -7.23 28.55 -43.72
N SER A 25 -7.66 28.69 -44.96
CA SER A 25 -7.01 29.53 -45.98
C SER A 25 -7.39 31.02 -45.91
N GLN A 26 -8.14 31.44 -44.88
CA GLN A 26 -8.79 32.75 -44.84
C GLN A 26 -7.87 33.90 -44.42
N ARG A 27 -6.67 33.62 -43.86
CA ARG A 27 -5.64 34.62 -43.57
C ARG A 27 -4.26 33.97 -43.47
N PRO A 28 -3.22 34.51 -44.14
CA PRO A 28 -1.84 34.11 -43.88
C PRO A 28 -1.42 34.49 -42.45
N PRO A 29 -0.60 33.67 -41.77
CA PRO A 29 -0.18 32.31 -42.16
C PRO A 29 -1.34 31.31 -42.06
N ASN A 30 -1.41 30.36 -43.00
CA ASN A 30 -2.44 29.31 -43.03
C ASN A 30 -2.51 28.61 -41.65
N GLY A 31 -3.67 28.71 -41.00
CA GLY A 31 -3.95 28.02 -39.75
C GLY A 31 -4.51 26.62 -39.98
N LEU A 32 -4.41 25.76 -38.97
CA LEU A 32 -5.04 24.46 -38.92
C LEU A 32 -6.05 24.45 -37.77
N ARG A 33 -7.28 24.01 -38.02
CA ARG A 33 -8.31 23.87 -37.00
C ARG A 33 -8.55 22.39 -36.73
N TYR A 34 -8.40 21.98 -35.48
CA TYR A 34 -8.86 20.69 -34.99
C TYR A 34 -10.29 20.83 -34.48
N GLU A 35 -11.23 19.99 -34.94
CA GLU A 35 -12.60 19.94 -34.41
C GLU A 35 -12.97 18.50 -34.01
N VAL A 36 -13.63 18.34 -32.85
CA VAL A 36 -14.25 17.06 -32.42
C VAL A 36 -15.75 17.26 -32.27
N ARG A 37 -16.55 16.42 -32.95
CA ARG A 37 -18.01 16.51 -32.96
C ARG A 37 -18.62 15.27 -32.32
N CYS A 38 -19.15 15.43 -31.11
CA CYS A 38 -19.76 14.33 -30.39
C CYS A 38 -21.26 14.23 -30.69
N ARG A 39 -21.70 13.12 -31.31
CA ARG A 39 -23.13 12.86 -31.56
C ARG A 39 -23.89 12.40 -30.31
N ARG A 40 -23.18 11.97 -29.26
CA ARG A 40 -23.80 11.49 -28.02
C ARG A 40 -24.26 12.62 -27.11
N CYS A 41 -23.39 13.60 -26.84
CA CYS A 41 -23.72 14.73 -25.96
C CYS A 41 -23.91 16.06 -26.71
N GLY A 42 -23.69 16.09 -28.03
CA GLY A 42 -23.81 17.31 -28.84
C GLY A 42 -22.62 18.27 -28.76
N GLU A 43 -21.61 17.98 -27.96
CA GLU A 43 -20.44 18.85 -27.79
C GLU A 43 -19.64 18.99 -29.10
N CYS A 44 -19.18 20.21 -29.38
CA CYS A 44 -18.30 20.51 -30.50
C CYS A 44 -17.07 21.25 -30.00
N TYR A 45 -16.00 20.49 -29.72
CA TYR A 45 -14.71 21.04 -29.33
C TYR A 45 -13.97 21.55 -30.56
N ARG A 46 -13.31 22.71 -30.46
CA ARG A 46 -12.52 23.30 -31.55
C ARG A 46 -11.26 23.95 -31.00
N GLU A 47 -10.15 23.72 -31.69
CA GLU A 47 -8.85 24.31 -31.38
C GLU A 47 -8.20 24.83 -32.66
N ASP A 48 -7.86 26.12 -32.69
CA ASP A 48 -7.17 26.75 -33.80
C ASP A 48 -5.66 26.75 -33.52
N SER A 49 -4.88 25.97 -34.27
CA SER A 49 -3.43 26.08 -34.30
C SER A 49 -3.00 27.01 -35.43
N ARG A 50 -2.21 28.04 -35.08
CA ARG A 50 -1.63 28.96 -36.06
C ARG A 50 -0.11 28.89 -35.99
N PRO A 51 0.60 28.92 -37.12
CA PRO A 51 2.02 29.17 -37.10
C PRO A 51 2.27 30.51 -36.43
N VAL A 52 2.96 30.51 -35.29
CA VAL A 52 3.37 31.76 -34.64
C VAL A 52 4.56 32.28 -35.45
N ALA A 53 4.31 33.25 -36.33
CA ALA A 53 5.37 33.95 -37.03
C ALA A 53 6.18 34.77 -36.01
N ASN A 54 7.48 34.50 -35.91
CA ASN A 54 8.45 35.29 -35.13
C ASN A 54 8.41 35.13 -33.60
N LEU A 55 8.40 33.90 -33.08
CA LEU A 55 9.10 33.68 -31.82
C LEU A 55 10.60 33.53 -32.15
N PRO A 56 11.53 34.27 -31.49
CA PRO A 56 12.95 33.94 -31.59
C PRO A 56 13.06 32.46 -31.28
N ALA A 57 13.81 31.71 -32.10
CA ALA A 57 13.97 30.26 -31.95
C ALA A 57 14.15 29.97 -30.46
N VAL A 58 13.06 29.54 -29.81
CA VAL A 58 13.09 29.15 -28.41
C VAL A 58 14.14 28.08 -28.44
N VAL A 59 15.27 28.34 -27.75
CA VAL A 59 16.30 27.34 -27.55
C VAL A 59 15.52 26.08 -27.25
N VAL A 60 15.62 25.10 -28.15
CA VAL A 60 15.03 23.78 -27.94
C VAL A 60 15.84 23.23 -26.79
N GLU A 61 15.55 23.71 -25.59
CA GLU A 61 15.87 23.06 -24.35
C GLU A 61 15.21 21.73 -24.55
N SER A 62 16.05 20.77 -24.93
CA SER A 62 15.60 19.47 -25.38
C SER A 62 14.75 18.97 -24.25
N LEU A 63 13.43 18.93 -24.46
CA LEU A 63 12.48 18.39 -23.51
C LEU A 63 12.88 16.93 -23.40
N ARG A 64 13.79 16.66 -22.47
CA ARG A 64 14.30 15.33 -22.21
C ARG A 64 13.15 14.68 -21.48
N TRP A 65 12.39 13.89 -22.23
CA TRP A 65 11.40 13.02 -21.63
C TRP A 65 12.09 12.29 -20.46
N PRO A 66 11.47 12.23 -19.27
CA PRO A 66 12.01 11.42 -18.20
C PRO A 66 12.31 10.03 -18.78
N PRO A 67 13.47 9.44 -18.47
CA PRO A 67 13.74 8.07 -18.89
C PRO A 67 12.58 7.19 -18.45
N ASP A 68 12.17 6.26 -19.30
CA ASP A 68 11.12 5.31 -18.98
C ASP A 68 11.47 4.64 -17.65
N TRP A 69 10.72 4.94 -16.59
CA TRP A 69 10.92 4.31 -15.30
C TRP A 69 10.51 2.85 -15.44
N GLU A 70 11.47 1.94 -15.25
CA GLU A 70 11.13 0.53 -15.11
C GLU A 70 10.18 0.38 -13.91
N PRO A 71 9.08 -0.38 -14.06
CA PRO A 71 8.17 -0.64 -12.95
C PRO A 71 8.96 -1.33 -11.84
N GLU A 72 8.86 -0.79 -10.62
CA GLU A 72 9.48 -1.38 -9.44
C GLU A 72 9.00 -2.84 -9.31
N PRO A 73 9.91 -3.81 -9.10
CA PRO A 73 9.53 -5.21 -9.01
C PRO A 73 8.46 -5.40 -7.93
N SER A 74 7.48 -6.25 -8.21
CA SER A 74 6.35 -6.47 -7.31
C SER A 74 6.85 -6.92 -5.93
N ARG A 75 6.64 -6.09 -4.92
CA ARG A 75 7.03 -6.39 -3.54
C ARG A 75 6.22 -7.57 -2.98
N ASP A 76 6.92 -8.58 -2.49
CA ASP A 76 6.30 -9.76 -1.89
C ASP A 76 5.93 -9.53 -0.42
N TRP A 77 4.80 -8.86 -0.22
CA TRP A 77 4.27 -8.51 1.09
C TRP A 77 3.98 -9.72 1.98
N VAL A 78 3.68 -10.88 1.38
CA VAL A 78 3.31 -12.11 2.12
C VAL A 78 4.53 -12.63 2.87
N ASN A 79 5.66 -12.73 2.18
CA ASN A 79 6.89 -13.20 2.78
C ASN A 79 7.44 -12.21 3.81
N GLU A 80 7.38 -10.91 3.52
CA GLU A 80 7.80 -9.88 4.49
C GLU A 80 6.96 -9.91 5.77
N ALA A 81 5.63 -10.07 5.65
CA ALA A 81 4.74 -10.19 6.81
C ALA A 81 5.02 -11.48 7.60
N ARG A 82 5.23 -12.60 6.90
CA ARG A 82 5.55 -13.89 7.53
C ARG A 82 6.84 -13.81 8.33
N GLU A 83 7.90 -13.23 7.78
CA GLU A 83 9.18 -13.08 8.48
C GLU A 83 9.02 -12.27 9.77
N LYS A 84 8.35 -11.11 9.70
CA LYS A 84 8.07 -10.28 10.88
C LYS A 84 7.28 -11.03 11.95
N LEU A 85 6.27 -11.81 11.55
CA LEU A 85 5.48 -12.63 12.47
C LEU A 85 6.32 -13.74 13.12
N THR A 86 7.24 -14.37 12.39
CA THR A 86 8.12 -15.41 12.97
C THR A 86 9.03 -14.85 14.05
N VAL A 87 9.57 -13.64 13.87
CA VAL A 87 10.40 -12.97 14.88
C VAL A 87 9.60 -12.69 16.16
N VAL A 88 8.37 -12.18 16.00
CA VAL A 88 7.49 -11.92 17.16
C VAL A 88 7.12 -13.22 17.87
N ALA A 89 6.79 -14.28 17.13
CA ALA A 89 6.42 -15.57 17.69
C ALA A 89 7.59 -16.23 18.45
N GLN A 90 8.82 -16.11 17.95
CA GLN A 90 10.00 -16.61 18.64
C GLN A 90 10.24 -15.87 19.96
N ARG A 91 10.10 -14.54 19.95
CA ARG A 91 10.22 -13.72 21.16
C ARG A 91 9.15 -14.07 22.18
N SER A 92 7.88 -14.15 21.79
CA SER A 92 6.79 -14.49 22.71
C SER A 92 6.95 -15.89 23.31
N LYS A 93 7.42 -16.86 22.53
CA LYS A 93 7.70 -18.21 23.03
C LYS A 93 8.76 -18.19 24.14
N SER A 94 9.84 -17.42 23.95
CA SER A 94 10.90 -17.31 24.96
C SER A 94 10.41 -16.69 26.27
N GLU A 95 9.52 -15.69 26.18
CA GLU A 95 8.91 -15.03 27.35
C GLU A 95 7.95 -15.98 28.09
N VAL A 96 7.13 -16.73 27.36
CA VAL A 96 6.23 -17.75 27.94
C VAL A 96 7.01 -18.90 28.59
N ASP A 97 8.07 -19.38 27.96
CA ASP A 97 8.91 -20.44 28.52
C ASP A 97 9.61 -19.99 29.81
N ALA A 98 10.03 -18.72 29.88
CA ALA A 98 10.60 -18.14 31.10
C ALA A 98 9.55 -18.07 32.23
N LEU A 99 8.35 -17.56 31.94
CA LEU A 99 7.25 -17.52 32.90
C LEU A 99 6.85 -18.93 33.38
N GLY A 100 6.83 -19.92 32.48
CA GLY A 100 6.54 -21.31 32.82
C GLY A 100 7.53 -21.87 33.86
N LYS A 101 8.83 -21.60 33.68
CA LYS A 101 9.86 -22.01 34.65
C LYS A 101 9.68 -21.35 36.02
N HIS A 102 9.29 -20.08 36.05
CA HIS A 102 9.02 -19.37 37.31
C HIS A 102 7.78 -19.91 38.04
N VAL A 103 6.71 -20.22 37.31
CA VAL A 103 5.50 -20.81 37.90
C VAL A 103 5.78 -22.20 38.45
N GLN A 104 6.55 -23.00 37.72
CA GLN A 104 6.92 -24.35 38.16
C GLN A 104 7.76 -24.33 39.45
N SER A 105 8.76 -23.46 39.53
CA SER A 105 9.57 -23.35 40.75
C SER A 105 8.76 -22.88 41.95
N ALA A 106 7.85 -21.91 41.76
CA ALA A 106 6.95 -21.45 42.82
C ALA A 106 5.99 -22.57 43.28
N TYR A 107 5.48 -23.38 42.35
CA TYR A 107 4.64 -24.53 42.68
C TYR A 107 5.41 -25.58 43.51
N GLU A 108 6.64 -25.91 43.12
CA GLU A 108 7.47 -26.89 43.84
C GLU A 108 7.79 -26.41 45.26
N LEU A 109 8.18 -25.14 45.43
CA LEU A 109 8.40 -24.54 46.75
C LEU A 109 7.16 -24.59 47.63
N THR A 110 6.00 -24.21 47.08
CA THR A 110 4.74 -24.21 47.82
C THR A 110 4.35 -25.63 48.24
N ARG A 111 4.55 -26.61 47.35
CA ARG A 111 4.28 -28.03 47.62
C ARG A 111 5.20 -28.57 48.71
N ALA A 112 6.50 -28.26 48.66
CA ALA A 112 7.46 -28.67 49.68
C ALA A 112 7.08 -28.12 51.06
N TRP A 113 6.82 -26.82 51.15
CA TRP A 113 6.37 -26.17 52.38
C TRP A 113 5.06 -26.74 52.93
N LEU A 114 4.09 -27.05 52.06
CA LEU A 114 2.83 -27.70 52.48
C LEU A 114 3.08 -29.09 53.07
N ASN A 115 3.99 -29.85 52.48
CA ASN A 115 4.36 -31.18 52.96
C ASN A 115 5.05 -31.10 54.32
N GLU A 116 5.99 -30.17 54.51
CA GLU A 116 6.64 -29.91 55.81
C GLU A 116 5.61 -29.56 56.89
N ARG A 117 4.66 -28.66 56.58
CA ARG A 117 3.58 -28.29 57.52
C ARG A 117 2.62 -29.43 57.83
N ARG A 118 2.44 -30.40 56.92
CA ARG A 118 1.64 -31.60 57.20
C ARG A 118 2.44 -32.57 58.09
N ALA A 119 3.72 -32.76 57.81
CA ALA A 119 4.60 -33.61 58.61
C ALA A 119 4.72 -33.11 60.06
N ALA A 120 4.92 -31.80 60.26
CA ALA A 120 4.97 -31.20 61.60
C ALA A 120 3.68 -31.42 62.40
N ARG A 121 2.51 -31.27 61.77
CA ARG A 121 1.21 -31.52 62.41
C ARG A 121 0.98 -33.00 62.78
N MET A 122 1.50 -33.93 61.99
CA MET A 122 1.41 -35.36 62.30
C MET A 122 2.28 -35.72 63.52
N LEU A 123 3.46 -35.12 63.64
CA LEU A 123 4.36 -35.32 64.79
C LEU A 123 3.75 -34.77 66.09
N ASP A 124 3.14 -33.59 66.07
CA ASP A 124 2.48 -33.00 67.24
C ASP A 124 1.30 -33.85 67.76
N GLN A 125 0.58 -34.56 66.88
CA GLN A 125 -0.51 -35.46 67.28
C GLN A 125 0.01 -36.75 67.97
N THR A 126 1.25 -37.16 67.68
CA THR A 126 1.86 -38.37 68.28
C THR A 126 2.59 -38.12 69.60
N GLY A 127 2.86 -36.86 69.97
CA GLY A 127 3.56 -36.50 71.21
C GLY A 127 2.68 -36.32 72.46
N GLY A 128 1.35 -36.40 72.31
CA GLY A 128 0.38 -36.10 73.37
C GLY A 128 -0.12 -37.31 74.16
N TYR A 129 0.77 -38.18 74.66
CA TYR A 129 0.44 -39.15 75.71
C TYR A 129 1.69 -39.37 76.56
N ALA A 130 1.83 -38.59 77.63
CA ALA A 130 2.70 -38.87 78.75
C ALA A 130 1.81 -38.92 80.00
N GLY A 131 1.84 -40.08 80.67
CA GLY A 131 0.83 -40.56 81.60
C GLY A 131 0.53 -39.67 82.80
N GLY A 132 -0.76 -39.63 83.16
CA GLY A 132 -1.20 -39.43 84.54
C GLY A 132 -1.54 -40.80 85.14
N GLY A 133 -0.81 -41.18 86.19
CA GLY A 133 -1.01 -42.38 86.99
C GLY A 133 -0.30 -42.19 88.33
#